data_AF-A0A4P7R5R1-F1
#
_entry.id   AF-A0A4P7R5R1-F1
#
_cell.length_a   1.000
_cell.length_b   1.000
_cell.length_c   1.000
_cell.angle_alpha   90.00
_cell.angle_beta   90.00
_cell.angle_gamma   90.00
#
_symmetry.space_group_name_H-M   'P 1'
#
loop_
_entity.id
_entity.type
_entity.pdbx_description
1 polymer ?
#
loop_
_entity_poly.entity_id
_entity_poly.type
_entity_poly.pdbx_seq_one_letter_code
_entity_poly.pdbx_strand_id
1 'polypeptide(L)' 'MLVKVKDTPPAELLTCATRPEGLPEDPSLIAQIPTKIRAGIIRLARAFAGNADRADRLVNWNVPGTCPAARKD' A
#
# COMPACT_ATOMS: atom_id res chain seq x y z
N MET A 1 -21.38 13.28 -0.73
CA MET A 1 -21.96 13.21 0.62
C MET A 1 -20.82 13.23 1.63
N LEU A 2 -20.77 14.23 2.52
CA LEU A 2 -19.73 14.37 3.54
C LEU A 2 -20.18 13.59 4.78
N VAL A 3 -19.51 12.48 5.12
CA VAL A 3 -19.79 11.73 6.35
C VAL A 3 -18.91 12.31 7.47
N LYS A 4 -19.53 12.76 8.57
CA LYS A 4 -18.79 13.31 9.72
C LYS A 4 -18.38 12.17 10.66
N VAL A 5 -17.08 12.07 10.95
CA VAL A 5 -16.57 11.18 12.00
C VAL A 5 -16.82 11.86 13.35
N LYS A 6 -17.49 11.15 14.27
CA LYS A 6 -17.90 11.70 15.57
C LYS A 6 -16.73 11.80 16.56
N ASP A 7 -15.93 10.75 16.61
CA ASP A 7 -14.81 10.61 17.55
C ASP A 7 -13.49 10.57 16.77
N THR A 8 -12.46 11.26 17.26
CA THR A 8 -11.14 11.22 16.64
C THR A 8 -10.58 9.79 16.74
N PRO A 9 -10.14 9.17 15.62
CA PRO A 9 -9.51 7.87 15.68
C PRO A 9 -8.23 7.91 16.53
N PRO A 10 -7.88 6.81 17.21
CA PRO A 10 -6.56 6.66 17.79
C PRO A 10 -5.44 6.98 16.79
N ALA A 11 -4.35 7.59 17.27
CA ALA A 11 -3.29 8.16 16.43
C ALA A 11 -2.63 7.12 15.51
N GLU A 12 -2.51 5.87 15.97
CA GLU A 12 -1.96 4.76 15.20
C GLU A 12 -2.78 4.45 13.94
N LEU A 13 -4.10 4.67 13.97
CA LEU A 13 -4.98 4.48 12.80
C LEU A 13 -4.90 5.62 11.78
N LEU A 14 -4.23 6.72 12.14
CA LEU A 14 -3.98 7.87 11.27
C LEU A 14 -2.56 7.86 10.68
N THR A 15 -1.81 6.79 10.88
CA THR A 15 -0.52 6.61 10.24
C THR A 15 -0.69 6.12 8.80
N CYS A 16 0.16 6.61 7.90
CA CYS A 16 0.15 6.15 6.51
C CYS A 16 0.64 4.71 6.40
N ALA A 17 0.17 4.02 5.37
CA ALA A 17 0.54 2.65 5.11
C ALA A 17 2.06 2.53 4.87
N THR A 18 2.67 1.56 5.54
CA THR A 18 4.07 1.20 5.34
C THR A 18 4.27 0.64 3.92
N ARG A 19 5.31 1.12 3.24
CA ARG A 19 5.75 0.63 1.95
C ARG A 19 7.19 0.13 2.08
N PRO A 20 7.41 -1.13 2.47
CA PRO A 20 8.76 -1.68 2.57
C PRO A 20 9.41 -1.73 1.19
N GLU A 21 10.75 -1.75 1.18
CA GLU A 21 11.49 -2.06 -0.06
C GLU A 21 11.07 -3.43 -0.59
N GLY A 22 10.96 -3.51 -1.91
CA GLY A 22 10.61 -4.72 -2.62
C GLY A 22 11.77 -5.72 -2.69
N LEU A 23 11.57 -6.78 -3.48
CA LEU A 23 12.67 -7.68 -3.83
C LEU A 23 13.74 -6.93 -4.63
N PRO A 24 15.02 -7.34 -4.55
CA PRO A 24 16.07 -6.79 -5.40
C PRO A 24 15.69 -6.88 -6.88
N GLU A 25 15.93 -5.80 -7.63
CA GLU A 25 15.66 -5.75 -9.07
C GLU A 25 16.79 -6.34 -9.93
N ASP A 26 17.79 -6.97 -9.30
CA ASP A 26 18.91 -7.62 -9.98
C ASP A 26 18.40 -8.74 -10.93
N PRO A 27 18.60 -8.60 -12.25
CA PRO A 27 18.17 -9.59 -13.23
C PRO A 27 18.73 -11.00 -12.97
N SER A 28 19.95 -11.09 -12.42
CA SER A 28 20.62 -12.36 -12.11
C SER A 28 19.94 -13.11 -10.95
N LEU A 29 19.26 -12.39 -10.05
CA LEU A 29 18.46 -12.96 -8.96
C LEU A 29 17.03 -13.25 -9.42
N ILE A 30 16.42 -12.36 -10.21
CA ILE A 30 15.06 -12.55 -10.73
C ILE A 30 14.97 -13.79 -11.63
N ALA A 31 16.00 -14.06 -12.44
CA ALA A 31 16.05 -15.21 -13.34
C ALA A 31 16.01 -16.57 -12.61
N GLN A 32 16.30 -16.60 -11.31
CA GLN A 32 16.27 -17.81 -10.50
C GLN A 32 14.88 -18.16 -9.96
N ILE A 33 13.90 -17.24 -10.05
CA ILE A 33 12.56 -17.45 -9.52
C ILE A 33 11.73 -18.24 -10.53
N PRO A 34 11.22 -19.45 -10.19
CA PRO A 34 10.35 -20.20 -11.10
C PRO A 34 9.12 -19.38 -11.49
N THR A 35 8.71 -19.45 -12.77
CA THR A 35 7.63 -18.60 -13.33
C THR A 35 6.35 -18.62 -12.51
N LYS A 36 5.93 -19.80 -12.02
CA LYS A 36 4.71 -19.93 -11.18
C LYS A 36 4.84 -19.22 -9.84
N ILE A 37 6.03 -19.26 -9.24
CA ILE A 37 6.33 -18.56 -7.98
C ILE A 37 6.36 -17.05 -8.23
N ARG A 38 7.05 -16.60 -9.29
CA ARG A 38 7.08 -15.18 -9.68
C ARG A 38 5.67 -14.62 -9.87
N ALA A 39 4.79 -15.36 -10.55
CA ALA A 39 3.39 -14.97 -10.71
C ALA A 39 2.64 -14.87 -9.37
N GLY A 40 2.91 -15.78 -8.43
CA GLY A 40 2.38 -15.72 -7.07
C GLY A 40 2.84 -14.47 -6.32
N ILE A 41 4.15 -14.17 -6.35
CA ILE A 41 4.74 -12.98 -5.72
C ILE A 41 4.11 -11.71 -6.28
N ILE A 42 3.96 -11.58 -7.60
CA ILE A 42 3.34 -10.42 -8.22
C ILE A 42 1.90 -10.22 -7.73
N ARG A 43 1.11 -11.29 -7.60
CA ARG A 43 -0.26 -11.19 -7.07
C ARG A 43 -0.28 -10.70 -5.63
N LEU A 44 0.63 -11.21 -4.78
CA LEU A 44 0.75 -10.76 -3.39
C LEU A 44 1.17 -9.29 -3.31
N ALA A 45 2.17 -8.87 -4.08
CA ALA A 45 2.62 -7.49 -4.12
C ALA A 45 1.50 -6.53 -4.54
N ARG A 46 0.71 -6.88 -5.56
CA ARG A 46 -0.44 -6.09 -6.01
C ARG A 46 -1.54 -6.00 -4.95
N ALA A 47 -1.85 -7.11 -4.28
CA ALA A 47 -2.83 -7.12 -3.20
C ALA A 47 -2.38 -6.24 -2.02
N PHE A 48 -1.10 -6.30 -1.67
CA PHE A 48 -0.50 -5.44 -0.65
C PHE A 48 -0.60 -3.96 -1.03
N ALA A 49 -0.18 -3.59 -2.24
CA ALA A 49 -0.29 -2.21 -2.73
C ALA A 49 -1.75 -1.70 -2.69
N GLY A 50 -2.69 -2.51 -3.17
CA GLY A 50 -4.12 -2.17 -3.14
C GLY A 50 -4.69 -2.02 -1.73
N ASN A 51 -4.14 -2.69 -0.71
CA ASN A 51 -4.53 -2.49 0.68
C ASN A 51 -3.90 -1.21 1.26
N ALA A 52 -2.61 -0.96 0.99
CA ALA A 52 -1.91 0.25 1.40
C ALA A 52 -2.59 1.52 0.86
N ASP A 53 -2.96 1.51 -0.42
CA ASP A 53 -3.63 2.66 -1.05
C ASP A 53 -5.04 2.90 -0.48
N ARG A 54 -5.76 1.83 -0.12
CA ARG A 54 -7.06 1.95 0.56
C ARG A 54 -6.91 2.55 1.95
N ALA A 55 -5.89 2.14 2.71
CA ALA A 55 -5.60 2.69 4.02
C ALA A 55 -5.24 4.19 3.94
N ASP A 56 -4.33 4.57 3.05
CA ASP A 56 -3.95 5.98 2.86
C ASP A 56 -5.13 6.85 2.45
N ARG A 57 -6.03 6.33 1.60
CA ARG A 57 -7.26 7.03 1.22
C ARG A 57 -8.21 7.20 2.40
N LEU A 58 -8.29 6.22 3.30
CA LEU A 58 -9.11 6.33 4.50
C LEU A 58 -8.53 7.38 5.46
N VAL A 59 -7.21 7.39 5.66
CA VAL A 59 -6.53 8.42 6.46
C VAL A 59 -6.73 9.80 5.84
N ASN A 60 -6.50 9.97 4.54
CA ASN A 60 -6.72 11.24 3.85
C ASN A 60 -8.19 11.67 3.80
N TRP A 61 -9.14 10.74 3.90
CA TRP A 61 -10.55 11.07 4.04
C TRP A 61 -10.85 11.64 5.44
N ASN A 62 -10.16 11.16 6.48
CA ASN A 62 -10.30 11.67 7.85
C ASN A 62 -9.51 12.98 8.06
N VAL A 63 -8.24 13.01 7.65
CA VAL A 63 -7.32 14.15 7.76
C VAL A 63 -6.66 14.40 6.39
N PRO A 64 -7.26 15.27 5.55
CA PRO A 64 -6.78 15.52 4.20
C PRO A 64 -5.32 15.97 4.13
N GLY A 65 -4.57 15.37 3.21
CA GLY A 65 -3.17 15.72 2.94
C GLY A 65 -2.13 15.03 3.84
N THR A 66 -2.55 14.13 4.73
CA THR A 66 -1.65 13.40 5.64
C THR A 66 -0.78 12.39 4.90
N CYS A 67 -1.36 11.62 3.98
CA CYS A 67 -0.68 10.55 3.26
C CYS A 67 -0.44 10.89 1.79
N PRO A 68 0.64 10.38 1.19
CA PRO A 68 0.93 10.60 -0.22
C PRO A 68 -0.23 10.12 -1.11
N ALA A 69 -0.42 10.79 -2.25
CA ALA A 69 -1.34 10.30 -3.27
C ALA A 69 -0.83 8.95 -3.81
N ALA A 70 -1.76 8.03 -4.11
CA ALA A 70 -1.40 6.75 -4.73
C ALA A 70 -0.53 7.00 -5.97
N ARG A 71 0.59 6.26 -6.08
CA ARG A 71 1.42 6.29 -7.28
C ARG A 71 0.58 5.75 -8.44
N LYS A 72 0.61 6.44 -9.57
CA LYS A 72 0.03 5.95 -10.82
C LYS A 72 1.13 5.15 -11.50
N ASP A 73 1.02 3.83 -11.40
CA ASP A 73 1.88 2.88 -12.12
C ASP A 73 1.56 2.88 -13.62
#